data_AF-A0A928XUL5-F1
#
_entry.id   AF-A0A928XUL5-F1
#
_cell.length_a   1.000
_cell.length_b   1.000
_cell.length_c   1.000
_cell.angle_alpha   90.00
_cell.angle_beta   90.00
_cell.angle_gamma   90.00
#
_symmetry.space_group_name_H-M   'P 1'
#
loop_
_entity.id
_entity.type
_entity.pdbx_description
1 polymer ?
#
loop_
_entity_poly.entity_id
_entity_poly.type
_entity_poly.pdbx_seq_one_letter_code
_entity_poly.pdbx_strand_id
1 'polypeptide(L)'
;MNRYRRTERGGGLFSAIEHEQAVAARTVGILKLRDIIPWESFRPLLEDLTGYATRDWKKGGKPPFDPVLMFKVLVLQRFHGLGDDATEEQIFDRTSFKAFLGLRIGDDIPDAKTIWDFKQRIEQDGREGGRKLFEAFGLILEGKGIIAHEGSIIDASFTEAPRQRNNREQNQSIKDGKRPEEFDANPAVGRQKDSEARWTKKNNESHYGWKNHVKADLKTKLILKATTTPASVHDSQVFEELLDDKDQAVLADSAYHSAEHEACLIQVNAQEFLMRKATRGHPLSEAEQQTNHRINRMRVRVEHIFARIAQMGGDLCRSIGLKRATQHNHLSNLVYNMDRYACLIG
;
A
#
# COMPACT_ATOMS: atom_id res chain seq x y z
N MET A 1 11.56 -26.23 47.26
CA MET A 1 10.33 -26.42 46.48
C MET A 1 10.31 -25.38 45.37
N ASN A 2 10.32 -25.78 44.10
CA ASN A 2 10.49 -24.83 42.99
C ASN A 2 9.19 -24.01 42.84
N ARG A 3 9.27 -22.69 43.05
CA ARG A 3 8.11 -21.76 43.08
C ARG A 3 7.52 -21.45 41.70
N TYR A 4 8.10 -22.01 40.64
CA TYR A 4 7.76 -21.69 39.26
C TYR A 4 7.09 -22.86 38.55
N ARG A 5 6.24 -22.52 37.57
CA ARG A 5 5.53 -23.49 36.74
C ARG A 5 6.53 -24.29 35.91
N ARG A 6 6.44 -25.62 35.96
CA ARG A 6 7.24 -26.50 35.09
C ARG A 6 6.80 -26.29 33.64
N THR A 7 7.72 -25.85 32.79
CA THR A 7 7.49 -25.52 31.37
C THR A 7 7.58 -26.73 30.46
N GLU A 8 8.44 -27.69 30.81
CA GLU A 8 8.60 -28.95 30.10
C GLU A 8 7.54 -29.96 30.57
N ARG A 9 6.45 -30.06 29.81
CA ARG A 9 5.40 -31.07 30.08
C ARG A 9 5.53 -32.35 29.27
N GLY A 10 6.40 -32.37 28.25
CA GLY A 10 6.44 -33.42 27.23
C GLY A 10 5.17 -33.40 26.39
N GLY A 11 5.23 -32.88 25.17
CA GLY A 11 4.08 -32.93 24.26
C GLY A 11 3.73 -34.38 23.93
N GLY A 12 2.44 -34.72 23.93
CA GLY A 12 1.96 -36.00 23.43
C GLY A 12 2.00 -36.07 21.90
N LEU A 13 1.66 -37.24 21.34
CA LEU A 13 1.67 -37.49 19.89
C LEU A 13 0.85 -36.47 19.07
N PHE A 14 -0.24 -35.96 19.65
CA PHE A 14 -1.15 -35.01 18.99
C PHE A 14 -0.94 -33.54 19.38
N SER A 15 -0.02 -33.24 20.30
CA SER A 15 0.12 -31.89 20.84
C SER A 15 0.50 -30.84 19.79
N ALA A 16 1.20 -31.23 18.72
CA ALA A 16 1.48 -30.34 17.60
C ALA A 16 0.21 -29.99 16.81
N ILE A 17 -0.64 -30.97 16.50
CA ILE A 17 -1.90 -30.78 15.78
C ILE A 17 -2.89 -29.96 16.62
N GLU A 18 -3.01 -30.28 17.91
CA GLU A 18 -3.84 -29.51 18.85
C GLU A 18 -3.37 -28.05 18.92
N HIS A 19 -2.06 -27.80 18.89
CA HIS A 19 -1.52 -26.46 18.84
C HIS A 19 -1.85 -25.73 17.53
N GLU A 20 -1.69 -26.37 16.37
CA GLU A 20 -2.08 -25.81 15.07
C GLU A 20 -3.56 -25.42 15.06
N GLN A 21 -4.44 -26.30 15.54
CA GLN A 21 -5.87 -26.04 15.66
C GLN A 21 -6.17 -24.86 16.59
N ALA A 22 -5.51 -24.83 17.76
CA ALA A 22 -5.66 -23.73 18.72
C ALA A 22 -5.18 -22.39 18.16
N VAL A 23 -4.15 -22.38 17.31
CA VAL A 23 -3.69 -21.16 16.61
C VAL A 23 -4.68 -20.76 15.52
N ALA A 24 -5.15 -21.71 14.72
CA ALA A 24 -6.12 -21.46 13.65
C ALA A 24 -7.48 -20.96 14.18
N ALA A 25 -7.87 -21.32 15.40
CA ALA A 25 -9.08 -20.83 16.06
C ALA A 25 -8.99 -19.37 16.52
N ARG A 26 -7.79 -18.76 16.53
CA ARG A 26 -7.62 -17.36 16.95
C ARG A 26 -8.01 -16.39 15.82
N THR A 27 -8.62 -15.28 16.20
CA THR A 27 -9.04 -14.20 15.30
C THR A 27 -8.29 -12.89 15.59
N VAL A 28 -6.97 -12.98 15.81
CA VAL A 28 -6.11 -11.84 16.16
C VAL A 28 -5.09 -11.52 15.07
N GLY A 29 -4.64 -10.26 15.00
CA GLY A 29 -3.64 -9.83 14.01
C GLY A 29 -4.10 -10.08 12.59
N ILE A 30 -3.26 -10.71 11.75
CA ILE A 30 -3.60 -11.04 10.36
C ILE A 30 -4.69 -12.11 10.24
N LEU A 31 -4.86 -12.99 11.24
CA LEU A 31 -5.85 -14.08 11.18
C LEU A 31 -7.28 -13.56 11.09
N LYS A 32 -7.56 -12.35 11.59
CA LYS A 32 -8.88 -11.72 11.42
C LYS A 32 -9.25 -11.52 9.95
N LEU A 33 -8.25 -11.31 9.07
CA LEU A 33 -8.49 -11.12 7.64
C LEU A 33 -8.85 -12.42 6.93
N ARG A 34 -8.45 -13.57 7.47
CA ARG A 34 -8.67 -14.89 6.85
C ARG A 34 -10.15 -15.11 6.54
N ASP A 35 -11.02 -14.81 7.49
CA ASP A 35 -12.44 -15.15 7.42
C ASP A 35 -13.30 -13.98 6.92
N ILE A 36 -12.78 -12.75 7.02
CA ILE A 36 -13.50 -11.52 6.69
C ILE A 36 -13.36 -11.13 5.21
N ILE A 37 -12.19 -11.38 4.63
CA ILE A 37 -11.91 -11.02 3.24
C ILE A 37 -12.42 -12.13 2.32
N PRO A 38 -13.23 -11.82 1.29
CA PRO A 38 -13.73 -12.82 0.35
C PRO A 38 -12.63 -13.19 -0.68
N TRP A 39 -11.59 -13.90 -0.24
CA TRP A 39 -10.38 -14.16 -1.04
C TRP A 39 -10.66 -14.70 -2.45
N GLU A 40 -11.63 -15.60 -2.58
CA GLU A 40 -12.00 -16.22 -3.85
C GLU A 40 -12.64 -15.24 -4.85
N SER A 41 -13.20 -14.11 -4.41
CA SER A 41 -13.72 -13.11 -5.34
C SER A 41 -12.62 -12.45 -6.18
N PHE A 42 -11.35 -12.54 -5.75
CA PHE A 42 -10.21 -12.03 -6.50
C PHE A 42 -9.68 -13.03 -7.53
N ARG A 43 -10.08 -14.31 -7.49
CA ARG A 43 -9.53 -15.36 -8.37
C ARG A 43 -9.62 -15.02 -9.86
N PRO A 44 -10.79 -14.60 -10.41
CA PRO A 44 -10.87 -14.31 -11.84
C PRO A 44 -9.88 -13.22 -12.28
N LEU A 45 -9.76 -12.16 -11.47
CA LEU A 45 -8.80 -11.08 -11.71
C LEU A 45 -7.35 -11.57 -11.59
N LEU A 46 -7.05 -12.39 -10.58
CA LEU A 46 -5.69 -12.91 -10.40
C LEU A 46 -5.28 -13.89 -11.51
N GLU A 47 -6.20 -14.74 -11.98
CA GLU A 47 -5.93 -15.68 -13.09
C GLU A 47 -5.68 -14.94 -14.40
N ASP A 48 -6.40 -13.84 -14.65
CA ASP A 48 -6.14 -12.92 -15.77
C ASP A 48 -4.76 -12.23 -15.61
N LEU A 49 -4.51 -11.58 -14.47
CA LEU A 49 -3.26 -10.88 -14.18
C LEU A 49 -2.03 -11.79 -14.24
N THR A 50 -2.17 -13.07 -13.91
CA THR A 50 -1.07 -14.03 -13.94
C THR A 50 -0.90 -14.72 -15.29
N GLY A 51 -1.88 -14.60 -16.18
CA GLY A 51 -1.99 -15.35 -17.42
C GLY A 51 -2.30 -16.84 -17.21
N TYR A 52 -2.80 -17.21 -16.02
CA TYR A 52 -3.18 -18.60 -15.73
C TYR A 52 -4.46 -18.99 -16.47
N ALA A 53 -5.36 -18.02 -16.71
CA ALA A 53 -6.59 -18.24 -17.46
C ALA A 53 -6.34 -18.76 -18.90
N THR A 54 -5.25 -18.33 -19.55
CA THR A 54 -4.89 -18.71 -20.92
C THR A 54 -3.71 -19.69 -20.96
N ARG A 55 -3.32 -20.27 -19.82
CA ARG A 55 -2.16 -21.16 -19.75
C ARG A 55 -2.46 -22.50 -20.40
N ASP A 56 -1.54 -22.96 -21.24
CA ASP A 56 -1.58 -24.33 -21.75
C ASP A 56 -1.05 -25.32 -20.71
N TRP A 57 -1.97 -25.97 -20.00
CA TRP A 57 -1.69 -26.95 -18.95
C TRP A 57 -1.10 -28.27 -19.47
N LYS A 58 -1.10 -28.50 -20.80
CA LYS A 58 -0.46 -29.69 -21.38
C LYS A 58 1.05 -29.55 -21.45
N LYS A 59 1.58 -28.32 -21.42
CA LYS A 59 3.02 -28.07 -21.38
C LYS A 59 3.53 -28.44 -19.98
N GLY A 60 4.46 -29.39 -19.92
CA GLY A 60 5.04 -29.88 -18.67
C GLY A 60 5.80 -28.81 -17.86
N GLY A 61 6.13 -29.14 -16.61
CA GLY A 61 6.83 -28.27 -15.66
C GLY A 61 6.21 -28.36 -14.27
N LYS A 62 6.88 -27.78 -13.25
CA LYS A 62 6.28 -27.69 -11.91
C LYS A 62 5.02 -26.82 -11.99
N PRO A 63 3.85 -27.29 -11.51
CA PRO A 63 2.65 -26.48 -11.45
C PRO A 63 2.88 -25.21 -10.62
N PRO A 64 2.32 -24.05 -11.03
CA PRO A 64 2.38 -22.85 -10.21
C PRO A 64 1.58 -23.01 -8.92
N PHE A 65 1.89 -22.21 -7.92
CA PHE A 65 1.04 -22.07 -6.74
C PHE A 65 -0.30 -21.44 -7.11
N ASP A 66 -1.32 -21.72 -6.29
CA ASP A 66 -2.62 -21.10 -6.41
C ASP A 66 -2.51 -19.55 -6.33
N PRO A 67 -3.15 -18.81 -7.25
CA PRO A 67 -3.01 -17.36 -7.31
C PRO A 67 -3.61 -16.64 -6.09
N VAL A 68 -4.65 -17.20 -5.48
CA VAL A 68 -5.26 -16.66 -4.25
C VAL A 68 -4.33 -16.89 -3.05
N LEU A 69 -3.68 -18.07 -2.97
CA LEU A 69 -2.62 -18.32 -1.98
C LEU A 69 -1.49 -17.30 -2.13
N MET A 70 -0.99 -17.07 -3.35
CA MET A 70 0.07 -16.09 -3.60
C MET A 70 -0.37 -14.66 -3.27
N PHE A 71 -1.62 -14.30 -3.55
CA PHE A 71 -2.17 -13.01 -3.14
C PHE A 71 -2.23 -12.86 -1.61
N LYS A 72 -2.65 -13.89 -0.87
CA LYS A 72 -2.57 -13.90 0.61
C LYS A 72 -1.13 -13.74 1.08
N VAL A 73 -0.15 -14.37 0.43
CA VAL A 73 1.28 -14.19 0.75
C VAL A 73 1.70 -12.73 0.58
N LEU A 74 1.26 -12.04 -0.48
CA LEU A 74 1.53 -10.60 -0.64
C LEU A 74 0.88 -9.75 0.47
N VAL A 75 -0.36 -10.06 0.84
CA VAL A 75 -1.04 -9.38 1.95
C VAL A 75 -0.29 -9.60 3.26
N LEU A 76 0.14 -10.83 3.53
CA LEU A 76 0.94 -11.17 4.71
C LEU A 76 2.28 -10.44 4.73
N GLN A 77 2.98 -10.43 3.60
CA GLN A 77 4.24 -9.70 3.44
C GLN A 77 4.07 -8.23 3.79
N ARG A 78 3.02 -7.58 3.27
CA ARG A 78 2.73 -6.17 3.51
C ARG A 78 2.25 -5.90 4.93
N PHE A 79 1.36 -6.73 5.47
CA PHE A 79 0.81 -6.55 6.81
C PHE A 79 1.91 -6.57 7.90
N HIS A 80 2.99 -7.31 7.64
CA HIS A 80 4.13 -7.46 8.55
C HIS A 80 5.41 -6.72 8.11
N GLY A 81 5.38 -5.96 7.00
CA GLY A 81 6.54 -5.20 6.52
C GLY A 81 7.74 -6.05 6.12
N LEU A 82 7.51 -7.27 5.61
CA LEU A 82 8.55 -8.26 5.33
C LEU A 82 9.16 -8.09 3.92
N GLY A 83 10.43 -8.48 3.79
CA GLY A 83 11.05 -8.76 2.48
C GLY A 83 10.71 -10.17 1.97
N ASP A 84 11.12 -10.51 0.76
CA ASP A 84 10.81 -11.82 0.15
C ASP A 84 11.42 -12.99 0.94
N ASP A 85 12.71 -12.94 1.26
CA ASP A 85 13.40 -13.98 2.05
C ASP A 85 12.81 -14.13 3.46
N ALA A 86 12.54 -13.00 4.12
CA ALA A 86 11.91 -13.00 5.43
C ALA A 86 10.47 -13.54 5.38
N THR A 87 9.76 -13.36 4.26
CA THR A 87 8.40 -13.90 4.10
C THR A 87 8.46 -15.42 4.01
N GLU A 88 9.37 -15.98 3.21
CA GLU A 88 9.61 -17.42 3.12
C GLU A 88 9.96 -18.01 4.50
N GLU A 89 10.97 -17.46 5.17
CA GLU A 89 11.43 -17.94 6.48
C GLU A 89 10.29 -17.90 7.53
N GLN A 90 9.52 -16.82 7.56
CA GLN A 90 8.44 -16.67 8.54
C GLN A 90 7.24 -17.57 8.22
N ILE A 91 6.96 -17.89 6.95
CA ILE A 91 5.95 -18.90 6.60
C ILE A 91 6.45 -20.29 7.00
N PHE A 92 7.74 -20.59 6.78
CA PHE A 92 8.37 -21.85 7.17
C PHE A 92 8.31 -22.07 8.69
N ASP A 93 8.53 -21.03 9.50
CA ASP A 93 8.58 -21.15 10.95
C ASP A 93 7.20 -21.00 11.62
N ARG A 94 6.37 -20.03 11.21
CA ARG A 94 5.21 -19.62 12.01
C ARG A 94 3.92 -20.33 11.65
N THR A 95 3.41 -21.10 12.61
CA THR A 95 2.07 -21.72 12.56
C THR A 95 0.95 -20.74 12.27
N SER A 96 1.01 -19.51 12.81
CA SER A 96 -0.01 -18.49 12.56
C SER A 96 -0.04 -18.02 11.09
N PHE A 97 1.11 -18.03 10.43
CA PHE A 97 1.20 -17.62 9.02
C PHE A 97 0.67 -18.74 8.12
N LYS A 98 1.06 -19.99 8.40
CA LYS A 98 0.46 -21.16 7.75
C LYS A 98 -1.06 -21.20 7.91
N ALA A 99 -1.56 -20.97 9.12
CA ALA A 99 -3.00 -20.93 9.40
C ALA A 99 -3.75 -19.82 8.64
N PHE A 100 -3.11 -18.66 8.42
CA PHE A 100 -3.67 -17.59 7.58
C PHE A 100 -3.72 -18.00 6.09
N LEU A 101 -2.65 -18.64 5.62
CA LEU A 101 -2.52 -19.10 4.24
C LEU A 101 -3.34 -20.35 3.93
N GLY A 102 -3.79 -21.09 4.95
CA GLY A 102 -4.47 -22.38 4.80
C GLY A 102 -3.52 -23.56 4.60
N LEU A 103 -2.26 -23.41 5.00
CA LEU A 103 -1.21 -24.42 4.92
C LEU A 103 -1.07 -25.17 6.25
N ARG A 104 -0.52 -26.38 6.20
CA ARG A 104 -0.15 -27.24 7.33
C ARG A 104 1.35 -27.42 7.42
N ILE A 105 1.85 -27.90 8.56
CA ILE A 105 3.25 -28.34 8.64
C ILE A 105 3.50 -29.47 7.62
N GLY A 106 4.51 -29.28 6.77
CA GLY A 106 4.90 -30.22 5.72
C GLY A 106 4.36 -29.88 4.33
N ASP A 107 3.42 -28.94 4.21
CA ASP A 107 2.98 -28.44 2.89
C ASP A 107 4.09 -27.64 2.19
N ASP A 108 4.08 -27.66 0.86
CA ASP A 108 4.94 -26.82 0.04
C ASP A 108 4.64 -25.33 0.30
N ILE A 109 5.70 -24.54 0.51
CA ILE A 109 5.61 -23.09 0.67
C ILE A 109 6.28 -22.38 -0.51
N PRO A 110 5.80 -21.19 -0.91
CA PRO A 110 6.45 -20.40 -1.93
C PRO A 110 7.77 -19.82 -1.39
N ASP A 111 8.86 -20.06 -2.13
CA ASP A 111 10.15 -19.45 -1.85
C ASP A 111 10.20 -17.96 -2.24
N ALA A 112 11.24 -17.26 -1.80
CA ALA A 112 11.43 -15.84 -2.05
C ALA A 112 11.41 -15.48 -3.56
N LYS A 113 11.96 -16.36 -4.41
CA LYS A 113 11.97 -16.17 -5.87
C LYS A 113 10.57 -16.31 -6.47
N THR A 114 9.77 -17.23 -5.95
CA THR A 114 8.38 -17.45 -6.34
C THR A 114 7.53 -16.24 -5.98
N ILE A 115 7.73 -15.67 -4.79
CA ILE A 115 7.07 -14.43 -4.36
C ILE A 115 7.48 -13.27 -5.28
N TRP A 116 8.78 -13.15 -5.57
CA TRP A 116 9.29 -12.13 -6.48
C TRP A 116 8.72 -12.25 -7.90
N ASP A 117 8.72 -13.47 -8.47
CA ASP A 117 8.17 -13.74 -9.81
C ASP A 117 6.68 -13.40 -9.86
N PHE A 118 5.91 -13.76 -8.84
CA PHE A 118 4.50 -13.42 -8.76
C PHE A 118 4.27 -11.91 -8.77
N LYS A 119 5.03 -11.13 -7.98
CA LYS A 119 4.97 -9.66 -8.01
C LYS A 119 5.32 -9.09 -9.38
N GLN A 120 6.33 -9.64 -10.07
CA GLN A 120 6.66 -9.20 -11.43
C GLN A 120 5.53 -9.52 -12.39
N ARG A 121 4.97 -10.73 -12.30
CA ARG A 121 3.96 -11.26 -13.22
C ARG A 121 2.65 -10.48 -13.19
N ILE A 122 2.16 -10.09 -12.01
CA ILE A 122 0.92 -9.28 -11.90
C ILE A 122 1.10 -7.83 -12.39
N GLU A 123 2.35 -7.40 -12.56
CA GLU A 123 2.69 -6.03 -12.96
C GLU A 123 3.22 -5.98 -14.40
N GLN A 124 3.63 -7.11 -14.97
CA GLN A 124 4.22 -7.22 -16.31
C GLN A 124 3.34 -6.57 -17.38
N ASP A 125 3.96 -6.01 -18.43
CA ASP A 125 3.26 -5.52 -19.63
C ASP A 125 2.13 -4.50 -19.38
N GLY A 126 2.21 -3.74 -18.29
CA GLY A 126 1.22 -2.71 -17.96
C GLY A 126 -0.07 -3.29 -17.36
N ARG A 127 -0.01 -4.48 -16.76
CA ARG A 127 -1.16 -5.13 -16.13
C ARG A 127 -1.70 -4.37 -14.91
N GLU A 128 -0.87 -3.59 -14.23
CA GLU A 128 -1.22 -2.76 -13.07
C GLU A 128 -1.91 -3.55 -11.94
N GLY A 129 -1.42 -4.77 -11.66
CA GLY A 129 -2.07 -5.70 -10.75
C GLY A 129 -2.26 -5.14 -9.35
N GLY A 130 -1.31 -4.34 -8.84
CA GLY A 130 -1.47 -3.68 -7.55
C GLY A 130 -2.69 -2.74 -7.50
N ARG A 131 -2.85 -1.89 -8.54
CA ARG A 131 -3.96 -0.95 -8.67
C ARG A 131 -5.29 -1.68 -8.85
N LYS A 132 -5.36 -2.67 -9.75
CA LYS A 132 -6.59 -3.43 -10.00
C LYS A 132 -7.05 -4.23 -8.79
N LEU A 133 -6.14 -4.81 -8.01
CA LEU A 133 -6.48 -5.51 -6.76
C LEU A 133 -7.02 -4.53 -5.71
N PHE A 134 -6.43 -3.33 -5.62
CA PHE A 134 -6.92 -2.26 -4.77
C PHE A 134 -8.36 -1.84 -5.14
N GLU A 135 -8.60 -1.59 -6.43
CA GLU A 135 -9.92 -1.21 -6.97
C GLU A 135 -10.95 -2.32 -6.80
N ALA A 136 -10.58 -3.58 -7.06
CA ALA A 136 -11.46 -4.72 -6.87
C ALA A 136 -11.95 -4.84 -5.41
N PHE A 137 -11.08 -4.56 -4.44
CA PHE A 137 -11.49 -4.50 -3.04
C PHE A 137 -12.37 -3.28 -2.74
N GLY A 138 -12.08 -2.13 -3.36
CA GLY A 138 -12.94 -0.94 -3.29
C GLY A 138 -14.38 -1.24 -3.74
N LEU A 139 -14.56 -1.95 -4.85
CA LEU A 139 -15.88 -2.37 -5.34
C LEU A 139 -16.61 -3.31 -4.36
N ILE A 140 -15.87 -4.19 -3.67
CA ILE A 140 -16.45 -5.05 -2.63
C ILE A 140 -16.94 -4.21 -1.44
N LEU A 141 -16.20 -3.16 -1.06
CA LEU A 141 -16.57 -2.26 0.03
C LEU A 141 -17.78 -1.38 -0.35
N GLU A 142 -17.83 -0.88 -1.59
CA GLU A 142 -18.98 -0.15 -2.13
C GLU A 142 -20.24 -1.04 -2.15
N GLY A 143 -20.14 -2.25 -2.69
CA GLY A 143 -21.27 -3.19 -2.76
C GLY A 143 -21.82 -3.62 -1.39
N LYS A 144 -20.99 -3.52 -0.33
CA LYS A 144 -21.39 -3.76 1.07
C LYS A 144 -21.90 -2.51 1.79
N GLY A 145 -21.90 -1.34 1.14
CA GLY A 145 -22.31 -0.07 1.75
C GLY A 145 -21.41 0.38 2.89
N ILE A 146 -20.14 -0.05 2.90
CA ILE A 146 -19.19 0.30 3.97
C ILE A 146 -18.64 1.71 3.75
N ILE A 147 -18.52 2.16 2.51
CA ILE A 147 -18.06 3.50 2.15
C ILE A 147 -19.18 4.51 2.43
N ALA A 148 -18.88 5.59 3.17
CA ALA A 148 -19.89 6.51 3.64
C ALA A 148 -20.20 7.63 2.63
N HIS A 149 -19.19 8.11 1.90
CA HIS A 149 -19.29 9.24 0.95
C HIS A 149 -19.74 10.57 1.61
N GLU A 150 -19.63 10.71 2.93
CA GLU A 150 -19.95 11.94 3.68
C GLU A 150 -18.85 13.02 3.59
N GLY A 151 -17.85 12.80 2.75
CA GLY A 151 -16.70 13.66 2.53
C GLY A 151 -15.42 12.88 2.34
N SER A 152 -14.45 13.51 1.68
CA SER A 152 -13.18 12.92 1.30
C SER A 152 -12.03 13.80 1.77
N ILE A 153 -10.96 13.19 2.28
CA ILE A 153 -9.71 13.87 2.61
C ILE A 153 -8.70 13.52 1.52
N ILE A 154 -8.08 14.54 0.92
CA ILE A 154 -6.93 14.38 0.03
C ILE A 154 -5.67 14.78 0.79
N ASP A 155 -4.69 13.87 0.79
CA ASP A 155 -3.38 14.09 1.39
C ASP A 155 -2.32 13.18 0.79
N ALA A 156 -1.05 13.48 1.04
CA ALA A 156 0.07 12.71 0.52
C ALA A 156 1.10 12.40 1.61
N SER A 157 1.57 11.14 1.64
CA SER A 157 2.70 10.72 2.48
C SER A 157 3.91 10.36 1.64
N PHE A 158 5.11 10.52 2.21
CA PHE A 158 6.32 10.02 1.57
C PHE A 158 6.43 8.50 1.68
N THR A 159 6.92 7.90 0.61
CA THR A 159 7.41 6.52 0.58
C THR A 159 8.89 6.59 0.26
N GLU A 160 9.73 6.51 1.29
CA GLU A 160 11.19 6.62 1.17
C GLU A 160 11.74 5.46 0.33
N ALA A 161 12.80 5.74 -0.41
CA ALA A 161 13.59 4.75 -1.15
C ALA A 161 15.03 4.75 -0.64
N PRO A 162 15.77 3.64 -0.76
CA PRO A 162 17.19 3.60 -0.45
C PRO A 162 17.96 4.69 -1.21
N ARG A 163 18.61 5.60 -0.46
CA ARG A 163 19.35 6.74 -1.02
C ARG A 163 20.48 6.27 -1.93
N GLN A 164 20.44 6.73 -3.18
CA GLN A 164 21.43 6.37 -4.19
C GLN A 164 22.71 7.19 -4.06
N ARG A 165 23.87 6.54 -4.12
CA ARG A 165 25.18 7.21 -4.18
C ARG A 165 25.56 7.46 -5.63
N ASN A 166 25.35 8.68 -6.10
CA ASN A 166 25.62 9.11 -7.47
C ASN A 166 26.55 10.33 -7.47
N ASN A 167 27.36 10.47 -8.51
CA ASN A 167 28.18 11.66 -8.73
C ASN A 167 27.32 12.84 -9.24
N ARG A 168 27.92 14.03 -9.40
CA ARG A 168 27.19 15.25 -9.80
C ARG A 168 26.58 15.17 -11.20
N GLU A 169 27.31 14.61 -12.16
CA GLU A 169 26.89 14.50 -13.56
C GLU A 169 25.73 13.50 -13.73
N GLN A 170 25.82 12.35 -13.05
CA GLN A 170 24.73 11.38 -12.95
C GLN A 170 23.48 12.00 -12.35
N ASN A 171 23.62 12.76 -11.25
CA ASN A 171 22.50 13.45 -10.63
C ASN A 171 21.87 14.52 -11.54
N GLN A 172 22.69 15.24 -12.32
CA GLN A 172 22.18 16.22 -13.28
C GLN A 172 21.39 15.52 -14.39
N SER A 173 21.93 14.45 -14.96
CA SER A 173 21.23 13.66 -15.99
C SER A 173 19.88 13.13 -15.50
N ILE A 174 19.83 12.59 -14.27
CA ILE A 174 18.59 12.12 -13.65
C ILE A 174 17.58 13.26 -13.46
N LYS A 175 18.05 14.45 -13.02
CA LYS A 175 17.18 15.63 -12.90
C LYS A 175 16.60 16.05 -14.24
N ASP A 176 17.37 15.93 -15.31
CA ASP A 176 16.94 16.22 -16.68
C ASP A 176 16.04 15.11 -17.28
N GLY A 177 15.63 14.12 -16.46
CA GLY A 177 14.77 13.01 -16.88
C GLY A 177 15.49 11.92 -17.66
N LYS A 178 16.83 11.97 -17.73
CA LYS A 178 17.64 11.01 -18.49
C LYS A 178 18.26 9.96 -17.57
N ARG A 179 18.41 8.76 -18.10
CA ARG A 179 19.23 7.72 -17.48
C ARG A 179 20.71 7.96 -17.84
N PRO A 180 21.63 8.03 -16.87
CA PRO A 180 23.06 8.15 -17.15
C PRO A 180 23.59 6.99 -18.00
N GLU A 181 24.33 7.26 -19.07
CA GLU A 181 24.87 6.25 -20.01
C GLU A 181 25.79 5.23 -19.30
N GLU A 182 26.52 5.68 -18.28
CA GLU A 182 27.38 4.81 -17.45
C GLU A 182 26.61 3.65 -16.80
N PHE A 183 25.33 3.84 -16.51
CA PHE A 183 24.49 2.78 -15.94
C PHE A 183 24.21 1.68 -16.95
N ASP A 184 24.21 2.00 -18.23
CA ASP A 184 23.99 1.04 -19.31
C ASP A 184 25.31 0.41 -19.77
N ALA A 185 26.42 1.15 -19.68
CA ALA A 185 27.78 0.63 -19.90
C ALA A 185 28.16 -0.48 -18.90
N ASN A 186 27.63 -0.43 -17.67
CA ASN A 186 27.75 -1.51 -16.68
C ASN A 186 26.37 -1.97 -16.20
N PRO A 187 25.74 -2.95 -16.88
CA PRO A 187 24.39 -3.41 -16.55
C PRO A 187 24.22 -3.94 -15.12
N ALA A 188 25.28 -4.48 -14.51
CA ALA A 188 25.21 -4.97 -13.13
C ALA A 188 25.00 -3.83 -12.13
N VAL A 189 25.68 -2.71 -12.34
CA VAL A 189 25.49 -1.47 -11.56
C VAL A 189 24.16 -0.83 -11.94
N GLY A 190 23.87 -0.71 -13.23
CA GLY A 190 22.66 -0.06 -13.73
C GLY A 190 21.36 -0.65 -13.20
N ARG A 191 21.29 -1.97 -12.99
CA ARG A 191 20.12 -2.65 -12.41
C ARG A 191 19.86 -2.27 -10.93
N GLN A 192 20.85 -1.73 -10.24
CA GLN A 192 20.76 -1.29 -8.84
C GLN A 192 20.48 0.22 -8.71
N LYS A 193 20.43 0.95 -9.82
CA LYS A 193 20.25 2.40 -9.86
C LYS A 193 18.81 2.78 -10.19
N ASP A 194 18.21 3.56 -9.29
CA ASP A 194 16.93 4.20 -9.54
C ASP A 194 17.13 5.56 -10.22
N SER A 195 16.61 5.68 -11.45
CA SER A 195 16.67 6.91 -12.26
C SER A 195 15.34 7.67 -12.25
N GLU A 196 14.32 7.19 -11.54
CA GLU A 196 12.95 7.73 -11.53
C GLU A 196 12.58 8.31 -10.16
N ALA A 197 13.13 7.79 -9.06
CA ALA A 197 13.01 8.36 -7.73
C ALA A 197 13.63 9.77 -7.67
N ARG A 198 13.02 10.69 -6.90
CA ARG A 198 13.46 12.08 -6.81
C ARG A 198 13.64 12.54 -5.36
N TRP A 199 14.49 13.54 -5.19
CA TRP A 199 14.69 14.24 -3.92
C TRP A 199 13.66 15.35 -3.74
N THR A 200 13.24 15.59 -2.51
CA THR A 200 12.50 16.78 -2.12
C THR A 200 12.88 17.22 -0.71
N LYS A 201 12.53 18.45 -0.34
CA LYS A 201 12.76 19.01 0.99
C LYS A 201 11.45 19.52 1.56
N LYS A 202 11.01 18.96 2.70
CA LYS A 202 9.80 19.38 3.45
C LYS A 202 10.21 19.65 4.89
N ASN A 203 9.77 20.76 5.48
CA ASN A 203 10.07 21.12 6.88
C ASN A 203 11.56 21.04 7.27
N ASN A 204 12.45 21.47 6.35
CA ASN A 204 13.90 21.38 6.50
C ASN A 204 14.50 19.96 6.49
N GLU A 205 13.69 18.92 6.29
CA GLU A 205 14.12 17.53 6.14
C GLU A 205 14.11 17.12 4.67
N SER A 206 15.08 16.28 4.30
CA SER A 206 15.26 15.79 2.92
C SER A 206 14.72 14.37 2.78
N HIS A 207 13.78 14.20 1.86
CA HIS A 207 13.14 12.92 1.53
C HIS A 207 13.62 12.46 0.14
N TYR A 208 13.82 11.15 -0.03
CA TYR A 208 14.20 10.58 -1.32
C TYR A 208 13.31 9.38 -1.65
N GLY A 209 12.62 9.43 -2.78
CA GLY A 209 11.77 8.33 -3.21
C GLY A 209 10.51 8.84 -3.89
N TRP A 210 9.38 8.47 -3.32
CA TRP A 210 8.05 8.60 -3.90
C TRP A 210 7.08 9.30 -2.95
N LYS A 211 5.92 9.69 -3.47
CA LYS A 211 4.75 10.12 -2.72
C LYS A 211 3.58 9.19 -3.01
N ASN A 212 2.87 8.80 -1.96
CA ASN A 212 1.60 8.10 -2.03
C ASN A 212 0.50 9.15 -1.79
N HIS A 213 -0.14 9.60 -2.87
CA HIS A 213 -1.27 10.52 -2.79
C HIS A 213 -2.53 9.71 -2.59
N VAL A 214 -3.32 10.04 -1.58
CA VAL A 214 -4.47 9.27 -1.13
C VAL A 214 -5.68 10.18 -1.02
N LYS A 215 -6.80 9.72 -1.60
CA LYS A 215 -8.14 10.16 -1.25
C LYS A 215 -8.73 9.16 -0.28
N ALA A 216 -9.14 9.62 0.90
CA ALA A 216 -9.72 8.77 1.94
C ALA A 216 -11.10 9.25 2.36
N ASP A 217 -12.02 8.32 2.62
CA ASP A 217 -13.34 8.60 3.17
C ASP A 217 -13.23 9.16 4.59
N LEU A 218 -13.85 10.32 4.80
CA LEU A 218 -13.74 11.09 6.03
C LEU A 218 -14.25 10.28 7.24
N LYS A 219 -15.36 9.56 7.09
CA LYS A 219 -16.03 8.86 8.21
C LYS A 219 -15.34 7.53 8.53
N THR A 220 -15.15 6.69 7.53
CA THR A 220 -14.68 5.31 7.69
C THR A 220 -13.17 5.21 7.77
N LYS A 221 -12.44 6.21 7.24
CA LYS A 221 -10.99 6.21 7.03
C LYS A 221 -10.52 5.18 6.00
N LEU A 222 -11.40 4.72 5.11
CA LEU A 222 -11.00 3.85 4.00
C LEU A 222 -10.38 4.69 2.88
N ILE A 223 -9.32 4.18 2.26
CA ILE A 223 -8.71 4.79 1.09
C ILE A 223 -9.59 4.47 -0.12
N LEU A 224 -10.05 5.50 -0.82
CA LEU A 224 -10.95 5.40 -1.97
C LEU A 224 -10.18 5.39 -3.28
N LYS A 225 -9.18 6.27 -3.40
CA LYS A 225 -8.33 6.41 -4.58
C LYS A 225 -6.91 6.71 -4.15
N ALA A 226 -5.95 6.27 -4.93
CA ALA A 226 -4.55 6.57 -4.67
C ALA A 226 -3.75 6.63 -5.96
N THR A 227 -2.67 7.39 -5.95
CA THR A 227 -1.72 7.43 -7.07
C THR A 227 -0.31 7.72 -6.54
N THR A 228 0.69 7.33 -7.32
CA THR A 228 2.10 7.39 -6.90
C THR A 228 2.89 8.28 -7.83
N THR A 229 3.66 9.20 -7.25
CA THR A 229 4.55 10.09 -8.02
C THR A 229 5.96 10.08 -7.42
N PRO A 230 6.98 10.56 -8.15
CA PRO A 230 8.26 10.92 -7.53
C PRO A 230 8.07 11.95 -6.41
N ALA A 231 8.93 11.92 -5.39
CA ALA A 231 8.77 12.77 -4.21
C ALA A 231 8.86 14.28 -4.48
N SER A 232 9.46 14.68 -5.60
CA SER A 232 9.57 16.08 -6.01
C SER A 232 8.26 16.66 -6.57
N VAL A 233 7.32 15.83 -6.99
CA VAL A 233 6.04 16.29 -7.55
C VAL A 233 5.25 16.99 -6.45
N HIS A 234 4.74 18.19 -6.77
CA HIS A 234 3.93 18.96 -5.84
C HIS A 234 2.53 18.37 -5.73
N ASP A 235 2.00 18.31 -4.51
CA ASP A 235 0.77 17.58 -4.19
C ASP A 235 -0.44 18.11 -4.98
N SER A 236 -0.46 19.42 -5.22
CA SER A 236 -1.50 20.07 -6.03
C SER A 236 -1.66 19.49 -7.45
N GLN A 237 -0.59 18.96 -8.07
CA GLN A 237 -0.64 18.49 -9.46
C GLN A 237 -1.50 17.23 -9.64
N VAL A 238 -1.81 16.55 -8.55
CA VAL A 238 -2.47 15.25 -8.52
C VAL A 238 -3.93 15.38 -8.06
N PHE A 239 -4.34 16.58 -7.66
CA PHE A 239 -5.63 16.83 -7.03
C PHE A 239 -6.81 16.40 -7.91
N GLU A 240 -6.83 16.82 -9.17
CA GLU A 240 -7.90 16.50 -10.13
C GLU A 240 -7.99 15.00 -10.41
N GLU A 241 -6.86 14.30 -10.48
CA GLU A 241 -6.84 12.84 -10.66
C GLU A 241 -7.50 12.12 -9.50
N LEU A 242 -7.49 12.69 -8.29
CA LEU A 242 -8.08 12.06 -7.11
C LEU A 242 -9.58 12.32 -6.95
N LEU A 243 -10.13 13.35 -7.58
CA LEU A 243 -11.56 13.68 -7.50
C LEU A 243 -12.42 12.69 -8.30
N ASP A 244 -13.67 12.53 -7.88
CA ASP A 244 -14.73 11.89 -8.65
C ASP A 244 -16.09 12.54 -8.38
N ASP A 245 -17.09 12.14 -9.17
CA ASP A 245 -18.47 12.63 -9.11
C ASP A 245 -19.25 12.14 -7.87
N LYS A 246 -18.67 11.26 -7.06
CA LYS A 246 -19.25 10.80 -5.79
C LYS A 246 -18.83 11.67 -4.61
N ASP A 247 -17.94 12.64 -4.80
CA ASP A 247 -17.46 13.54 -3.74
C ASP A 247 -18.55 14.55 -3.33
N GLN A 248 -19.02 14.45 -2.09
CA GLN A 248 -19.92 15.46 -1.52
C GLN A 248 -19.17 16.66 -0.92
N ALA A 249 -17.97 16.43 -0.39
CA ALA A 249 -17.14 17.43 0.25
C ALA A 249 -15.67 17.00 0.19
N VAL A 250 -14.75 17.93 -0.05
CA VAL A 250 -13.32 17.64 -0.19
C VAL A 250 -12.49 18.48 0.76
N LEU A 251 -11.73 17.81 1.62
CA LEU A 251 -10.84 18.41 2.60
C LEU A 251 -9.38 18.20 2.16
N ALA A 252 -8.62 19.29 2.02
CA ALA A 252 -7.20 19.20 1.69
C ALA A 252 -6.38 20.30 2.39
N ASP A 253 -5.05 20.13 2.40
CA ASP A 253 -4.16 21.13 2.98
C ASP A 253 -4.10 22.41 2.13
N SER A 254 -3.34 23.39 2.61
CA SER A 254 -3.22 24.68 1.95
C SER A 254 -2.35 24.67 0.69
N ALA A 255 -1.59 23.60 0.45
CA ALA A 255 -0.86 23.40 -0.79
C ALA A 255 -1.81 23.08 -1.97
N TYR A 256 -3.00 22.53 -1.68
CA TYR A 256 -4.07 22.33 -2.66
C TYR A 256 -4.94 23.57 -2.89
N HIS A 257 -4.71 24.68 -2.21
CA HIS A 257 -5.51 25.89 -2.42
C HIS A 257 -5.11 26.63 -3.70
N SER A 258 -5.98 26.59 -4.71
CA SER A 258 -5.88 27.33 -5.97
C SER A 258 -7.25 27.59 -6.61
N ALA A 259 -7.34 28.59 -7.49
CA ALA A 259 -8.58 28.93 -8.19
C ALA A 259 -9.01 27.81 -9.15
N GLU A 260 -8.04 27.10 -9.74
CA GLU A 260 -8.27 25.97 -10.63
C GLU A 260 -8.91 24.80 -9.87
N HIS A 261 -8.43 24.49 -8.66
CA HIS A 261 -9.01 23.44 -7.83
C HIS A 261 -10.39 23.81 -7.29
N GLU A 262 -10.62 25.06 -6.93
CA GLU A 262 -11.96 25.56 -6.57
C GLU A 262 -12.93 25.37 -7.74
N ALA A 263 -12.51 25.68 -8.98
CA ALA A 263 -13.32 25.44 -10.17
C ALA A 263 -13.59 23.93 -10.40
N CYS A 264 -12.60 23.06 -10.19
CA CYS A 264 -12.79 21.62 -10.29
C CYS A 264 -13.81 21.09 -9.27
N LEU A 265 -13.77 21.57 -8.03
CA LEU A 265 -14.74 21.20 -6.99
C LEU A 265 -16.16 21.63 -7.34
N ILE A 266 -16.32 22.81 -7.94
CA ILE A 266 -17.61 23.27 -8.46
C ILE A 266 -18.11 22.35 -9.58
N GLN A 267 -17.23 21.91 -10.48
CA GLN A 267 -17.60 21.01 -11.60
C GLN A 267 -18.09 19.64 -11.12
N VAL A 268 -17.47 19.08 -10.08
CA VAL A 268 -17.91 17.81 -9.47
C VAL A 268 -19.01 18.00 -8.41
N ASN A 269 -19.50 19.23 -8.22
CA ASN A 269 -20.53 19.58 -7.23
C ASN A 269 -20.16 19.18 -5.79
N ALA A 270 -18.89 19.29 -5.43
CA ALA A 270 -18.36 18.98 -4.10
C ALA A 270 -18.18 20.25 -3.26
N GLN A 271 -18.53 20.18 -1.97
CA GLN A 271 -18.28 21.29 -1.04
C GLN A 271 -16.77 21.47 -0.78
N GLU A 272 -16.31 22.72 -0.90
CA GLU A 272 -14.91 23.09 -0.70
C GLU A 272 -14.54 23.17 0.79
N PHE A 273 -13.55 22.39 1.21
CA PHE A 273 -12.87 22.51 2.51
C PHE A 273 -11.34 22.51 2.33
N LEU A 274 -10.85 23.34 1.41
CA LEU A 274 -9.41 23.58 1.22
C LEU A 274 -8.92 24.59 2.25
N MET A 275 -7.80 24.30 2.90
CA MET A 275 -7.22 25.25 3.86
C MET A 275 -6.69 26.50 3.14
N ARG A 276 -6.97 27.68 3.67
CA ARG A 276 -6.46 28.94 3.11
C ARG A 276 -4.98 29.12 3.45
N LYS A 277 -4.20 29.71 2.54
CA LYS A 277 -2.78 30.05 2.75
C LYS A 277 -2.59 31.55 2.88
N ALA A 278 -1.72 31.96 3.81
CA ALA A 278 -1.25 33.35 3.85
C ALA A 278 -0.42 33.63 2.58
N THR A 279 -0.53 34.84 2.04
CA THR A 279 0.30 35.30 0.93
C THR A 279 1.12 36.51 1.34
N ARG A 280 2.10 36.89 0.51
CA ARG A 280 3.02 37.99 0.85
C ARG A 280 2.23 39.28 1.06
N GLY A 281 2.29 39.84 2.27
CA GLY A 281 1.57 41.07 2.63
C GLY A 281 0.11 40.85 3.04
N HIS A 282 -0.40 39.62 2.97
CA HIS A 282 -1.78 39.28 3.32
C HIS A 282 -1.78 38.08 4.29
N PRO A 283 -1.63 38.33 5.60
CA PRO A 283 -1.77 37.28 6.61
C PRO A 283 -3.22 36.78 6.67
N LEU A 284 -3.40 35.56 7.15
CA LEU A 284 -4.73 35.00 7.38
C LEU A 284 -5.48 35.80 8.45
N SER A 285 -6.71 36.18 8.15
CA SER A 285 -7.65 36.74 9.13
C SER A 285 -7.99 35.73 10.22
N GLU A 286 -8.49 36.21 11.37
CA GLU A 286 -8.93 35.32 12.47
C GLU A 286 -10.01 34.33 12.02
N ALA A 287 -10.93 34.75 11.15
CA ALA A 287 -11.98 33.88 10.60
C ALA A 287 -11.40 32.76 9.71
N GLU A 288 -10.41 33.07 8.87
CA GLU A 288 -9.72 32.07 8.06
C GLU A 288 -8.91 31.10 8.92
N GLN A 289 -8.25 31.60 9.97
CA GLN A 289 -7.53 30.76 10.93
C GLN A 289 -8.47 29.80 11.66
N GLN A 290 -9.64 30.26 12.10
CA GLN A 290 -10.67 29.41 12.72
C GLN A 290 -11.21 28.36 11.74
N THR A 291 -11.41 28.74 10.47
CA THR A 291 -11.82 27.81 9.40
C THR A 291 -10.76 26.73 9.18
N ASN A 292 -9.49 27.12 9.02
CA ASN A 292 -8.36 26.21 8.91
C ASN A 292 -8.25 25.27 10.11
N HIS A 293 -8.46 25.78 11.33
CA HIS A 293 -8.45 24.96 12.54
C HIS A 293 -9.56 23.89 12.53
N ARG A 294 -10.78 24.25 12.08
CA ARG A 294 -11.89 23.30 11.93
C ARG A 294 -11.59 22.24 10.87
N ILE A 295 -11.07 22.64 9.71
CA ILE A 295 -10.67 21.72 8.63
C ILE A 295 -9.58 20.76 9.12
N ASN A 296 -8.54 21.28 9.78
CA ASN A 296 -7.44 20.47 10.29
C ASN A 296 -7.89 19.40 11.30
N ARG A 297 -8.82 19.76 12.20
CA ARG A 297 -9.41 18.81 13.16
C ARG A 297 -10.15 17.64 12.48
N MET A 298 -10.73 17.86 11.30
CA MET A 298 -11.34 16.79 10.51
C MET A 298 -10.28 16.00 9.73
N ARG A 299 -9.30 16.69 9.12
CA ARG A 299 -8.24 16.10 8.31
C ARG A 299 -7.27 15.21 9.07
N VAL A 300 -7.05 15.45 10.37
CA VAL A 300 -6.16 14.61 11.23
C VAL A 300 -6.50 13.10 11.18
N ARG A 301 -7.69 12.73 10.69
CA ARG A 301 -8.07 11.34 10.44
C ARG A 301 -7.15 10.64 9.43
N VAL A 302 -6.63 11.34 8.42
CA VAL A 302 -5.71 10.80 7.40
C VAL A 302 -4.35 10.44 7.99
N GLU A 303 -3.89 11.14 9.02
CA GLU A 303 -2.64 10.81 9.71
C GLU A 303 -2.68 9.42 10.35
N HIS A 304 -3.86 8.97 10.81
CA HIS A 304 -4.01 7.60 11.31
C HIS A 304 -3.86 6.55 10.20
N ILE A 305 -4.21 6.90 8.96
CA ILE A 305 -4.04 6.03 7.79
C ILE A 305 -2.55 5.85 7.53
N PHE A 306 -1.83 6.96 7.37
CA PHE A 306 -0.39 6.92 7.10
C PHE A 306 0.41 6.33 8.26
N ALA A 307 0.06 6.64 9.51
CA ALA A 307 0.69 6.02 10.67
C ALA A 307 0.51 4.50 10.68
N ARG A 308 -0.67 4.00 10.31
CA ARG A 308 -0.92 2.56 10.23
C ARG A 308 -0.15 1.91 9.07
N ILE A 309 -0.08 2.57 7.91
CA ILE A 309 0.73 2.12 6.77
C ILE A 309 2.22 2.05 7.16
N ALA A 310 2.73 3.07 7.85
CA ALA A 310 4.11 3.09 8.34
C ALA A 310 4.38 1.99 9.39
N GLN A 311 3.44 1.70 10.29
CA GLN A 311 3.54 0.55 11.21
C GLN A 311 3.62 -0.80 10.48
N MET A 312 3.04 -0.90 9.29
CA MET A 312 3.14 -2.06 8.40
C MET A 312 4.40 -2.02 7.51
N GLY A 313 5.27 -1.00 7.65
CA GLY A 313 6.47 -0.81 6.83
C GLY A 313 6.19 -0.33 5.40
N GLY A 314 5.01 0.22 5.13
CA GLY A 314 4.61 0.70 3.81
C GLY A 314 5.26 2.03 3.39
N ASP A 315 5.88 2.74 4.33
CA ASP A 315 6.59 4.01 4.15
C ASP A 315 8.01 3.85 3.55
N LEU A 316 8.49 2.62 3.34
CA LEU A 316 9.79 2.33 2.73
C LEU A 316 9.65 1.38 1.52
N CYS A 317 9.90 1.91 0.32
CA CYS A 317 9.92 1.16 -0.93
C CYS A 317 11.36 0.76 -1.29
N ARG A 318 11.67 -0.54 -1.23
CA ARG A 318 12.99 -1.09 -1.57
C ARG A 318 13.15 -1.45 -3.05
N SER A 319 12.05 -1.49 -3.80
CA SER A 319 12.07 -1.77 -5.23
C SER A 319 12.43 -0.53 -6.05
N ILE A 320 13.11 -0.77 -7.18
CA ILE A 320 13.55 0.26 -8.11
C ILE A 320 12.51 0.50 -9.20
N GLY A 321 12.25 1.78 -9.48
CA GLY A 321 11.37 2.26 -10.55
C GLY A 321 9.94 2.54 -10.10
N LEU A 322 9.33 3.53 -10.75
CA LEU A 322 7.98 4.06 -10.47
C LEU A 322 6.92 2.98 -10.57
N LYS A 323 7.02 2.09 -11.55
CA LYS A 323 6.09 0.97 -11.71
C LYS A 323 6.01 0.09 -10.46
N ARG A 324 7.17 -0.30 -9.91
CA ARG A 324 7.22 -1.12 -8.69
C ARG A 324 6.86 -0.32 -7.44
N ALA A 325 7.20 0.97 -7.40
CA ALA A 325 6.78 1.88 -6.33
C ALA A 325 5.25 2.05 -6.29
N THR A 326 4.63 2.17 -7.46
CA THR A 326 3.17 2.26 -7.62
C THR A 326 2.51 0.97 -7.14
N GLN A 327 3.02 -0.18 -7.57
CA GLN A 327 2.59 -1.48 -7.06
C GLN A 327 2.75 -1.59 -5.53
N HIS A 328 3.88 -1.14 -4.98
CA HIS A 328 4.15 -1.12 -3.54
C HIS A 328 3.12 -0.29 -2.78
N ASN A 329 2.83 0.94 -3.24
CA ASN A 329 1.89 1.83 -2.59
C ASN A 329 0.45 1.30 -2.68
N HIS A 330 0.00 0.84 -3.86
CA HIS A 330 -1.35 0.26 -3.99
C HIS A 330 -1.55 -0.99 -3.13
N LEU A 331 -0.57 -1.89 -3.08
CA LEU A 331 -0.64 -3.06 -2.19
C LEU A 331 -0.65 -2.65 -0.71
N SER A 332 0.11 -1.62 -0.33
CA SER A 332 0.11 -1.10 1.04
C SER A 332 -1.25 -0.47 1.41
N ASN A 333 -1.83 0.31 0.50
CA ASN A 333 -3.15 0.91 0.66
C ASN A 333 -4.27 -0.14 0.72
N LEU A 334 -4.17 -1.19 -0.11
CA LEU A 334 -5.09 -2.33 -0.09
C LEU A 334 -5.06 -3.05 1.25
N VAL A 335 -3.86 -3.37 1.75
CA VAL A 335 -3.70 -4.10 3.01
C VAL A 335 -4.15 -3.25 4.20
N TYR A 336 -3.89 -1.94 4.17
CA TYR A 336 -4.49 -1.00 5.09
C TYR A 336 -6.02 -1.07 5.07
N ASN A 337 -6.63 -1.01 3.88
CA ASN A 337 -8.09 -1.09 3.74
C ASN A 337 -8.65 -2.41 4.26
N MET A 338 -7.99 -3.54 4.01
CA MET A 338 -8.40 -4.85 4.55
C MET A 338 -8.36 -4.85 6.09
N ASP A 339 -7.27 -4.33 6.67
CA ASP A 339 -7.12 -4.21 8.13
C ASP A 339 -8.17 -3.27 8.73
N ARG A 340 -8.44 -2.14 8.07
CA ARG A 340 -9.44 -1.17 8.49
C ARG A 340 -10.85 -1.71 8.39
N TYR A 341 -11.17 -2.39 7.30
CA TYR A 341 -12.46 -3.06 7.09
C TYR A 341 -12.73 -4.08 8.18
N ALA A 342 -11.74 -4.91 8.55
CA ALA A 342 -11.88 -5.84 9.66
C ALA A 342 -12.17 -5.16 11.00
N CYS A 343 -11.67 -3.94 11.23
CA CYS A 343 -11.98 -3.13 12.42
C CYS A 343 -13.33 -2.39 12.33
N LEU A 344 -13.97 -2.33 11.16
CA LEU A 344 -15.27 -1.68 10.98
C LEU A 344 -16.42 -2.68 11.15
N ILE A 345 -16.19 -3.94 10.81
CA ILE A 345 -17.23 -4.98 10.87
C ILE A 345 -17.11 -5.92 12.06
N GLY A 346 -15.92 -6.03 12.66
CA GLY A 346 -15.65 -6.80 13.86
C GLY A 346 -15.56 -5.88 15.06
#